data_AF-F3G5E5-F1
#
_entry.id   AF-F3G5E5-F1
#
_cell.length_a   1.000
_cell.length_b   1.000
_cell.length_c   1.000
_cell.angle_alpha   90.00
_cell.angle_beta   90.00
_cell.angle_gamma   90.00
#
_symmetry.space_group_name_H-M   'P 1'
#
loop_
_entity.id
_entity.type
_entity.pdbx_description
1 polymer ?
#
loop_
_entity_poly.entity_id
_entity_poly.type
_entity_poly.pdbx_seq_one_letter_code
_entity_poly.pdbx_strand_id
1 'polypeptide(L)'
;MPIQNSPYKAFATLLNSGGHQVSPAELHGLLLGRSCAGAGFDNEGWFADASVLLETEPQDNIRQALVGLQEMVKGELTGDDMTVVLLLPGDDEPLTERAAALG
;
A
#
# COMPACT_ATOMS: atom_id res chain seq x y z
N MET A 1 5.70 11.72 -19.77
CA MET A 1 6.61 10.56 -19.99
C MET A 1 6.01 9.43 -19.16
N PRO A 2 5.73 8.24 -19.71
CA PRO A 2 5.20 7.16 -18.87
C PRO A 2 6.25 6.85 -17.82
N ILE A 3 5.88 6.94 -16.54
CA ILE A 3 6.80 6.59 -15.45
C ILE A 3 6.87 5.07 -15.47
N GLN A 4 7.86 4.53 -16.19
CA GLN A 4 8.12 3.08 -16.27
C GLN A 4 8.46 2.45 -14.89
N ASN A 5 8.47 3.25 -13.81
CA ASN A 5 8.89 2.89 -12.46
C ASN A 5 8.03 3.57 -11.37
N SER A 6 6.70 3.59 -11.50
CA SER A 6 5.85 4.14 -10.44
C SER A 6 5.92 3.26 -9.17
N PRO A 7 5.86 3.84 -7.95
CA PRO A 7 5.83 3.06 -6.72
C PRO A 7 4.70 2.02 -6.71
N TYR A 8 3.54 2.39 -7.27
CA TYR A 8 2.40 1.48 -7.44
C TYR A 8 2.78 0.26 -8.30
N LYS A 9 3.33 0.47 -9.51
CA LYS A 9 3.69 -0.62 -10.43
C LYS A 9 4.77 -1.53 -9.84
N ALA A 10 5.76 -0.95 -9.17
CA ALA A 10 6.83 -1.71 -8.52
C ALA A 10 6.29 -2.60 -7.40
N PHE A 11 5.43 -2.06 -6.54
CA PHE A 11 4.84 -2.84 -5.45
C PHE A 11 3.84 -3.89 -5.97
N ALA A 12 3.01 -3.56 -6.97
CA ALA A 12 2.12 -4.52 -7.62
C ALA A 12 2.90 -5.69 -8.23
N THR A 13 4.03 -5.41 -8.88
CA THR A 13 4.90 -6.45 -9.45
C THR A 13 5.50 -7.34 -8.36
N LEU A 14 5.91 -6.76 -7.23
CA LEU A 14 6.42 -7.50 -6.08
C LEU A 14 5.34 -8.42 -5.48
N LEU A 15 4.12 -7.91 -5.27
CA LEU A 15 2.98 -8.68 -4.75
C LEU A 15 2.62 -9.84 -5.68
N ASN A 16 2.50 -9.56 -6.99
CA ASN A 16 2.20 -10.58 -8.00
C ASN A 16 3.30 -11.65 -8.07
N SER A 17 4.57 -11.27 -7.93
CA SER A 17 5.70 -12.21 -7.90
C SER A 17 5.67 -13.11 -6.66
N GLY A 18 5.10 -12.62 -5.55
CA GLY A 18 4.81 -13.39 -4.34
C GLY A 18 3.52 -14.22 -4.41
N GLY A 19 2.76 -14.12 -5.51
CA GLY A 19 1.50 -14.84 -5.70
C GLY A 19 0.28 -14.20 -5.04
N HIS A 20 0.40 -12.96 -4.56
CA HIS A 20 -0.72 -12.24 -3.93
C HIS A 20 -1.55 -11.51 -4.99
N GLN A 21 -2.88 -11.54 -4.86
CA GLN A 21 -3.80 -10.84 -5.76
C GLN A 21 -4.21 -9.44 -5.27
N VAL A 22 -3.89 -9.13 -4.01
CA VAL A 22 -4.16 -7.81 -3.42
C VAL A 22 -3.35 -6.73 -4.15
N SER A 23 -3.99 -5.59 -4.38
CA SER A 23 -3.34 -4.43 -4.97
C SER A 23 -2.61 -3.57 -3.92
N PRO A 24 -1.61 -2.77 -4.33
CA PRO A 24 -1.00 -1.78 -3.44
C PRO A 24 -2.01 -0.77 -2.87
N ALA A 25 -3.06 -0.45 -3.63
CA ALA A 25 -4.11 0.48 -3.19
C ALA A 25 -4.93 -0.08 -2.03
N GLU A 26 -5.28 -1.36 -2.05
CA GLU A 26 -6.01 -2.02 -0.97
C GLU A 26 -5.18 -2.08 0.32
N LEU A 27 -3.90 -2.46 0.23
CA LEU A 27 -2.99 -2.45 1.38
C LEU A 27 -2.82 -1.04 1.94
N HIS A 28 -2.68 -0.03 1.08
CA HIS A 28 -2.60 1.36 1.48
C HIS A 28 -3.89 1.84 2.18
N GLY A 29 -5.05 1.50 1.62
CA GLY A 29 -6.35 1.81 2.20
C GLY A 29 -6.55 1.17 3.58
N LEU A 30 -6.17 -0.09 3.75
CA LEU A 30 -6.21 -0.78 5.04
C LEU A 30 -5.30 -0.09 6.06
N LEU A 31 -4.07 0.24 5.69
CA LEU A 31 -3.11 0.91 6.55
C LEU A 31 -3.58 2.32 6.96
N LEU A 32 -4.14 3.09 6.02
CA LEU A 32 -4.74 4.38 6.33
C LEU A 32 -5.93 4.22 7.28
N GLY A 33 -6.82 3.28 7.00
CA GLY A 33 -8.00 2.99 7.82
C GLY A 33 -7.65 2.65 9.27
N ARG A 34 -6.74 1.68 9.47
CA ARG A 34 -6.29 1.30 10.82
C ARG A 34 -5.58 2.45 11.54
N SER A 35 -4.79 3.24 10.83
CA SER A 35 -4.03 4.36 11.42
C SER A 35 -4.98 5.47 11.87
N CYS A 36 -5.94 5.85 11.01
CA CYS A 36 -6.99 6.83 11.33
C CYS A 36 -7.93 6.35 12.44
N ALA A 37 -8.12 5.03 12.59
CA ALA A 37 -8.86 4.44 13.69
C ALA A 37 -8.09 4.39 15.02
N GLY A 38 -6.83 4.84 15.05
CA GLY A 38 -6.01 4.95 16.25
C GLY A 38 -5.16 3.71 16.57
N ALA A 39 -5.02 2.75 15.64
CA ALA A 39 -4.16 1.58 15.84
C ALA A 39 -2.65 1.92 15.83
N GLY A 40 -2.28 3.15 15.45
CA GLY A 40 -0.89 3.61 15.38
C GLY A 40 -0.08 2.93 14.27
N PHE A 41 1.24 2.96 14.41
CA PHE A 41 2.21 2.50 13.41
C PHE A 41 3.15 1.43 13.96
N ASP A 42 2.57 0.43 14.64
CA ASP A 42 3.32 -0.76 15.03
C ASP A 42 3.45 -1.72 13.84
N ASN A 43 4.65 -2.30 13.68
CA ASN A 43 4.96 -3.19 12.57
C ASN A 43 4.29 -4.56 12.73
N GLU A 44 4.27 -5.13 13.94
CA GLU A 44 3.72 -6.47 14.16
C GLU A 44 2.21 -6.48 13.92
N GLY A 45 1.49 -5.51 14.49
CA GLY A 45 0.07 -5.32 14.22
C GLY A 45 -0.21 -5.03 12.75
N TRP A 46 0.66 -4.27 12.08
CA TRP A 46 0.51 -4.03 10.65
C TRP A 46 0.65 -5.30 9.81
N PHE A 47 1.65 -6.12 10.09
CA PHE A 47 1.81 -7.40 9.41
C PHE A 47 0.64 -8.34 9.65
N ALA A 48 0.07 -8.35 10.87
CA ALA A 48 -1.10 -9.15 11.20
C ALA A 48 -2.35 -8.70 10.42
N ASP A 49 -2.56 -7.39 10.24
CA ASP A 49 -3.69 -6.89 9.45
C ASP A 49 -3.45 -7.12 7.94
N ALA A 50 -2.23 -6.92 7.46
CA ALA A 50 -1.87 -7.15 6.06
C ALA A 50 -1.97 -8.63 5.67
N SER A 51 -1.65 -9.56 6.58
CA SER A 51 -1.74 -11.01 6.30
C SER A 51 -3.17 -11.47 6.03
N VAL A 52 -4.18 -10.75 6.54
CA VAL A 52 -5.60 -11.01 6.21
C VAL A 52 -5.87 -10.76 4.73
N LEU A 53 -5.38 -9.65 4.16
CA LEU A 53 -5.55 -9.35 2.73
C LEU A 53 -4.62 -10.18 1.84
N LEU A 54 -3.44 -10.51 2.33
CA LEU A 54 -2.49 -11.36 1.61
C LEU A 54 -2.88 -12.84 1.65
N GLU A 55 -3.82 -13.22 2.52
CA GLU A 55 -4.27 -14.58 2.84
C GLU A 55 -3.14 -15.52 3.30
N THR A 56 -2.01 -14.95 3.74
CA THR A 56 -0.84 -15.66 4.21
C THR A 56 0.11 -14.71 4.94
N GLU A 57 1.05 -15.27 5.70
CA GLU A 57 2.11 -14.48 6.31
C GLU A 57 3.04 -13.89 5.24
N PRO A 58 3.28 -12.57 5.25
CA PRO A 58 4.17 -11.94 4.27
C PRO A 58 5.60 -12.46 4.41
N GLN A 59 6.20 -12.75 3.26
CA GLN A 59 7.63 -13.07 3.13
C GLN A 59 8.49 -11.83 3.41
N ASP A 60 9.79 -12.01 3.67
CA ASP A 60 10.69 -10.93 4.09
C ASP A 60 10.70 -9.73 3.13
N ASN A 61 10.73 -9.97 1.82
CA ASN A 61 10.68 -8.91 0.80
C ASN A 61 9.35 -8.14 0.84
N ILE A 62 8.22 -8.82 1.05
CA ILE A 62 6.91 -8.20 1.22
C ILE A 62 6.85 -7.42 2.53
N ARG A 63 7.37 -7.96 3.63
CA ARG A 63 7.47 -7.25 4.91
C ARG A 63 8.24 -5.94 4.77
N GLN A 64 9.38 -5.95 4.09
CA GLN A 64 10.15 -4.73 3.85
C GLN A 64 9.34 -3.68 3.04
N ALA A 65 8.60 -4.11 2.03
CA ALA A 65 7.71 -3.21 1.28
C ALA A 65 6.55 -2.66 2.13
N LEU A 66 5.96 -3.51 2.99
CA LEU A 66 4.92 -3.12 3.94
C LEU A 66 5.43 -2.11 4.98
N VAL A 67 6.66 -2.27 5.47
CA VAL A 67 7.32 -1.29 6.36
C VAL A 67 7.53 0.04 5.63
N GLY A 68 8.03 0.00 4.38
CA GLY A 68 8.19 1.20 3.56
C GLY A 68 6.86 1.95 3.36
N LEU A 69 5.77 1.22 3.12
CA LEU A 69 4.43 1.80 3.03
C LEU A 69 4.00 2.42 4.37
N GLN A 70 4.26 1.74 5.51
CA GLN A 70 3.92 2.25 6.83
C GLN A 70 4.64 3.55 7.16
N GLU A 71 5.95 3.62 6.94
CA GLU A 71 6.73 4.82 7.22
C GLU A 71 6.32 6.01 6.32
N MET A 72 5.96 5.73 5.06
CA MET A 72 5.38 6.75 4.17
C MET A 72 4.07 7.31 4.74
N VAL A 73 3.10 6.44 5.05
CA VAL A 73 1.78 6.87 5.59
C VAL A 73 1.93 7.58 6.93
N LYS A 74 2.83 7.10 7.79
CA LYS A 74 3.15 7.75 9.07
C LYS A 74 3.64 9.18 8.84
N GLY A 75 4.61 9.37 7.94
CA GLY A 75 5.11 10.70 7.59
C GLY A 75 4.01 11.62 7.07
N GLU A 76 3.13 11.10 6.21
CA GLU A 76 2.01 11.87 5.63
C GLU A 76 0.90 12.23 6.65
N LEU A 77 0.63 11.36 7.63
CA LEU A 77 -0.43 11.57 8.63
C LEU A 77 0.04 12.35 9.86
N THR A 78 1.32 12.27 10.21
CA THR A 78 1.87 12.93 11.41
C THR A 78 2.75 14.13 11.10
N GLY A 79 2.93 14.46 9.82
CA GLY A 79 3.64 15.66 9.39
C GLY A 79 2.92 16.94 9.81
N ASP A 80 3.65 18.05 9.80
CA ASP A 80 3.10 19.38 10.12
C ASP A 80 2.01 19.80 9.12
N ASP A 81 2.11 19.32 7.88
CA ASP A 81 1.13 19.50 6.81
C ASP A 81 0.44 18.17 6.48
N MET A 82 -0.88 18.20 6.24
CA MET A 82 -1.63 17.03 5.78
C MET A 82 -1.38 16.80 4.28
N THR A 83 -0.53 15.83 3.94
CA THR A 83 -0.06 15.59 2.56
C THR A 83 -0.34 14.19 2.04
N VAL A 84 -1.34 13.48 2.56
CA VAL A 84 -1.65 12.11 2.13
C VAL A 84 -1.90 12.03 0.62
N VAL A 85 -1.12 11.19 -0.06
CA VAL A 85 -1.28 10.89 -1.49
C VAL A 85 -1.70 9.44 -1.65
N LEU A 86 -2.81 9.22 -2.36
CA LEU A 86 -3.29 7.85 -2.60
C LEU A 86 -2.33 7.09 -3.52
N LEU A 87 -1.87 5.93 -3.07
CA LEU A 87 -1.09 4.99 -3.86
C LEU A 87 -2.00 4.30 -4.90
N LEU A 88 -2.16 4.92 -6.06
CA LEU A 88 -3.03 4.48 -7.15
C LEU A 88 -2.25 4.20 -8.44
N PRO A 89 -2.85 3.50 -9.42
CA PRO A 89 -2.29 3.41 -10.76
C PRO A 89 -2.07 4.80 -11.37
N GLY A 90 -1.05 4.91 -12.23
CA GLY A 90 -0.71 6.16 -12.91
C GLY A 90 -1.82 6.64 -13.85
N ASP A 91 -1.72 7.89 -14.29
CA ASP A 91 -2.68 8.48 -15.23
C ASP A 91 -2.58 7.90 -16.65
N ASP A 92 -1.48 7.19 -16.94
CA ASP A 92 -1.25 6.41 -18.15
C ASP A 92 -2.04 5.10 -18.20
N GLU A 93 -2.61 4.64 -17.06
CA GLU A 93 -3.43 3.43 -17.00
C GLU A 93 -4.90 3.68 -17.39
N PRO A 94 -5.61 2.65 -17.91
CA PRO A 94 -7.02 2.76 -18.25
C PRO A 94 -7.88 3.29 -17.10
N LEU A 95 -8.86 4.12 -17.43
CA LEU A 95 -9.79 4.70 -16.44
C LEU A 95 -10.48 3.61 -15.60
N THR A 96 -10.82 2.48 -16.21
CA THR A 96 -11.44 1.34 -15.53
C THR A 96 -10.54 0.75 -14.43
N GLU A 97 -9.24 0.66 -14.68
CA GLU A 97 -8.27 0.13 -13.70
C GLU A 97 -8.04 1.12 -12.56
N ARG A 98 -7.92 2.41 -12.89
CA ARG A 98 -7.80 3.49 -11.90
C ARG A 98 -9.03 3.60 -11.01
N ALA A 99 -10.22 3.45 -11.59
CA ALA A 99 -11.48 3.46 -10.84
C ALA A 99 -11.60 2.24 -9.93
N ALA A 100 -11.25 1.05 -10.41
CA ALA A 100 -11.25 -0.17 -9.60
C ALA A 100 -10.28 -0.08 -8.41
N ALA A 101 -9.10 0.50 -8.60
CA ALA A 101 -8.13 0.71 -7.53
C ALA A 101 -8.55 1.79 -6.50
N LEU A 102 -9.45 2.70 -6.88
CA LEU A 102 -9.97 3.72 -5.97
C LEU A 102 -11.07 3.19 -5.04
N GLY A 103 -11.87 2.20 -5.51
CA GLY A 103 -13.02 1.64 -4.80
C GLY A 103 -14.36 1.98 -5.45
#